data_AF-A0A969PHK5-F1
#
_entry.id   AF-A0A969PHK5-F1
#
_cell.length_a   1.000
_cell.length_b   1.000
_cell.length_c   1.000
_cell.angle_alpha   90.00
_cell.angle_beta   90.00
_cell.angle_gamma   90.00
#
_symmetry.space_group_name_H-M   'P 1'
#
loop_
_entity.id
_entity.type
_entity.pdbx_description
1 polymer ?
#
loop_
_entity_poly.entity_id
_entity_poly.type
_entity_poly.pdbx_seq_one_letter_code
_entity_poly.pdbx_strand_id
1 'polypeptide(L)' 'MFMDKDTKFALLVIGVPILGLVYCAFMIGFLLLVPWGQNHPIITAAIFVLTPSIVSGSIWLISSARAKNKEKLGL' A
#
# COMPACT_ATOMS: atom_id res chain seq x y z
N MET A 1 23.60 4.95 -9.72
CA MET A 1 23.38 3.49 -9.83
C MET A 1 22.03 3.27 -10.51
N PHE A 2 22.03 3.01 -11.82
CA PHE A 2 20.80 2.66 -12.54
C PHE A 2 20.39 1.26 -12.08
N MET A 3 19.37 1.18 -11.23
CA MET A 3 18.88 -0.10 -10.72
C MET A 3 18.18 -0.84 -11.86
N ASP A 4 18.70 -2.02 -12.19
CA ASP A 4 18.21 -2.87 -13.27
C ASP A 4 16.73 -3.24 -13.06
N LYS A 5 15.99 -3.45 -14.15
CA LYS A 5 14.54 -3.68 -14.11
C LYS A 5 14.18 -4.94 -13.32
N ASP A 6 15.04 -5.96 -13.38
CA ASP A 6 14.88 -7.20 -12.65
C ASP A 6 15.20 -7.03 -11.16
N THR A 7 16.16 -6.16 -10.83
CA THR A 7 16.47 -5.79 -9.44
C THR A 7 15.31 -5.01 -8.81
N LYS A 8 14.68 -4.10 -9.55
CA LYS A 8 13.48 -3.36 -9.10
C LYS A 8 12.29 -4.29 -8.87
N PHE A 9 12.08 -5.25 -9.76
CA PHE A 9 11.00 -6.22 -9.62
C PHE A 9 11.24 -7.14 -8.41
N ALA A 10 12.47 -7.65 -8.24
CA ALA A 10 12.84 -8.44 -7.08
C ALA A 10 12.66 -7.66 -5.76
N LEU A 11 13.06 -6.38 -5.73
CA LEU A 11 12.86 -5.51 -4.57
C LEU A 11 11.37 -5.30 -4.28
N LEU A 12 10.52 -5.17 -5.30
CA LEU A 12 9.07 -5.05 -5.10
C LEU A 12 8.47 -6.34 -4.53
N VAL A 13 8.83 -7.48 -5.11
CA VAL A 13 8.31 -8.81 -4.72
C VAL A 13 8.67 -9.14 -3.28
N ILE A 14 9.88 -8.77 -2.82
CA ILE A 14 10.33 -9.02 -1.45
C ILE A 14 9.89 -7.91 -0.50
N GLY A 15 9.96 -6.66 -0.96
CA GLY A 15 9.68 -5.47 -0.16
C GLY A 15 8.21 -5.33 0.21
N VAL A 16 7.28 -5.67 -0.69
CA VAL A 16 5.84 -5.56 -0.42
C VAL A 16 5.39 -6.47 0.73
N PRO A 17 5.74 -7.78 0.77
CA PRO A 17 5.46 -8.63 1.93
C PRO A 17 6.07 -8.12 3.23
N ILE A 18 7.32 -7.66 3.20
CA ILE A 18 8.01 -7.12 4.39
C ILE A 18 7.27 -5.87 4.89
N LEU A 19 6.90 -4.94 4.00
CA LEU A 19 6.11 -3.76 4.36
C LEU A 19 4.76 -4.16 4.95
N GLY A 20 4.10 -5.17 4.40
CA GLY A 20 2.85 -5.71 4.92
C GLY A 20 2.98 -6.25 6.34
N LEU A 21 4.06 -6.98 6.63
CA LEU A 21 4.36 -7.47 7.98
C LEU A 21 4.61 -6.32 8.97
N VAL A 22 5.40 -5.32 8.57
CA VAL A 22 5.67 -4.13 9.39
C VAL A 22 4.36 -3.37 9.66
N TYR A 23 3.52 -3.19 8.65
CA TYR A 23 2.22 -2.54 8.78
C TYR A 23 1.28 -3.30 9.72
N CYS A 24 1.25 -4.64 9.61
CA CYS A 24 0.44 -5.49 10.47
C CYS A 24 0.93 -5.45 11.93
N ALA A 25 2.24 -5.53 12.16
CA ALA A 25 2.83 -5.38 13.49
C ALA A 25 2.52 -4.01 14.09
N PHE A 26 2.57 -2.94 13.28
CA PHE A 26 2.20 -1.60 13.69
C PHE A 26 0.73 -1.49 14.09
N MET A 27 -0.19 -2.07 13.30
CA MET A 27 -1.62 -2.13 13.63
C MET A 27 -1.86 -2.83 14.97
N ILE A 28 -1.25 -4.00 15.18
CA ILE A 28 -1.38 -4.77 16.43
C ILE A 28 -0.81 -3.96 17.59
N GLY A 29 0.38 -3.37 17.44
CA GLY A 29 0.99 -2.51 18.44
C GLY A 29 0.11 -1.32 18.81
N PHE A 30 -0.52 -0.67 17.81
CA PHE A 30 -1.45 0.43 18.03
C PHE A 30 -2.68 -0.02 18.83
N LEU A 31 -3.27 -1.17 18.48
CA LEU A 31 -4.40 -1.75 19.21
C LEU A 31 -4.06 -2.10 20.66
N LEU A 32 -2.82 -2.53 20.94
CA LEU A 32 -2.42 -2.96 22.28
C LEU A 32 -1.91 -1.82 23.15
N LEU A 33 -1.24 -0.81 22.58
CA LEU A 33 -0.54 0.23 23.34
C LEU A 33 -1.32 1.55 23.43
N VAL A 34 -2.26 1.79 22.52
CA VAL A 34 -2.99 3.07 22.45
C VAL A 34 -4.41 2.88 22.98
N PRO A 35 -4.83 3.64 24.02
CA PRO A 35 -6.15 3.48 24.64
C PRO A 35 -7.29 3.74 23.64
N TRP A 36 -7.06 4.59 22.65
CA TRP A 36 -8.03 4.83 21.58
C TRP A 36 -8.25 3.59 20.70
N GLY A 37 -7.17 2.86 20.38
CA GLY A 37 -7.25 1.61 19.63
C GLY A 37 -7.99 0.52 20.41
N GLN A 38 -7.78 0.45 21.72
CA GLN A 38 -8.48 -0.48 22.62
C GLN A 38 -9.97 -0.16 22.77
N ASN A 39 -10.33 1.13 22.86
CA ASN A 39 -11.72 1.57 23.03
C ASN A 39 -12.54 1.47 21.73
N HIS A 40 -11.89 1.61 20.58
CA HIS A 40 -12.55 1.59 19.27
C HIS A 40 -11.86 0.62 18.29
N PRO A 41 -11.84 -0.70 18.59
CA PRO A 41 -11.07 -1.67 17.82
C PRO A 41 -11.62 -1.84 16.40
N ILE A 42 -12.94 -1.78 16.23
CA ILE A 42 -13.59 -1.91 14.91
C ILE A 42 -13.29 -0.71 14.01
N ILE A 43 -13.35 0.51 14.55
CA ILE A 43 -13.06 1.73 13.80
C ILE A 43 -11.58 1.75 13.40
N THR A 44 -10.71 1.39 14.33
CA THR A 44 -9.27 1.26 14.07
C THR A 44 -9.02 0.25 12.96
N ALA A 45 -9.57 -0.96 13.06
CA ALA A 45 -9.44 -1.98 12.02
C ALA A 45 -9.96 -1.50 10.66
N ALA A 46 -11.11 -0.81 10.62
CA ALA A 46 -11.67 -0.27 9.39
C ALA A 46 -10.72 0.74 8.71
N ILE A 47 -10.13 1.67 9.47
CA ILE A 47 -9.17 2.63 8.94
C ILE A 47 -7.93 1.91 8.37
N PHE A 48 -7.41 0.93 9.11
CA PHE A 48 -6.24 0.15 8.70
C PHE A 48 -6.48 -0.75 7.48
N VAL A 49 -7.71 -1.21 7.25
CA VAL A 49 -8.08 -1.93 6.03
C VAL A 49 -8.27 -0.98 4.86
N LEU A 50 -8.97 0.14 5.08
CA LEU A 50 -9.29 1.09 4.00
C LEU A 50 -8.05 1.79 3.46
N THR A 51 -7.08 2.11 4.31
CA THR A 51 -5.86 2.85 3.93
C THR A 51 -5.10 2.17 2.78
N PRO A 52 -4.63 0.91 2.89
CA PRO A 52 -3.93 0.25 1.79
C PRO A 52 -4.82 0.00 0.57
N SER A 53 -6.13 -0.23 0.76
CA SER A 53 -7.07 -0.38 -0.36
C SER A 53 -7.22 0.90 -1.18
N ILE A 54 -7.36 2.05 -0.51
CA ILE A 54 -7.45 3.36 -1.16
C ILE A 54 -6.15 3.69 -1.87
N VAL A 55 -5.00 3.45 -1.23
CA VAL A 55 -3.69 3.69 -1.84
C VAL A 55 -3.50 2.83 -3.08
N SER A 56 -3.75 1.52 -2.97
CA SER A 56 -3.66 0.59 -4.10
C SER A 56 -4.60 0.97 -5.25
N GLY A 57 -5.87 1.24 -4.93
CA GLY A 57 -6.87 1.67 -5.91
C GLY A 57 -6.51 2.99 -6.59
N SER A 58 -5.99 3.95 -5.84
CA SER A 58 -5.56 5.26 -6.40
C SER A 58 -4.38 5.10 -7.34
N ILE A 59 -3.37 4.30 -6.96
CA ILE A 59 -2.21 4.01 -7.82
C ILE A 59 -2.68 3.34 -9.12
N TRP A 60 -3.59 2.37 -9.02
CA TRP A 60 -4.15 1.69 -10.18
C TRP A 60 -4.92 2.64 -11.10
N LEU A 61 -5.77 3.51 -10.55
CA LEU A 61 -6.53 4.50 -11.33
C LEU A 61 -5.60 5.50 -12.03
N ILE A 62 -4.59 6.02 -11.34
CA ILE A 62 -3.62 6.98 -11.92
C ILE A 62 -2.82 6.31 -13.04
N SER A 63 -2.36 5.08 -12.82
CA SER A 63 -1.61 4.33 -13.83
C SER A 63 -2.46 4.02 -15.07
N SER A 64 -3.72 3.62 -14.88
CA SER A 64 -4.69 3.36 -15.95
C SER A 64 -4.99 4.63 -16.75
N ALA A 65 -5.19 5.77 -16.07
CA ALA A 65 -5.40 7.06 -16.73
C ALA A 65 -4.18 7.49 -17.56
N ARG A 66 -2.96 7.28 -17.05
CA ARG A 66 -1.72 7.58 -17.79
C ARG A 66 -1.54 6.68 -19.02
N ALA A 67 -1.84 5.39 -18.90
CA ALA A 67 -1.81 4.47 -20.03
C ALA A 67 -2.81 4.87 -21.13
N LYS A 68 -4.05 5.18 -20.74
CA LYS A 68 -5.10 5.63 -21.66
C LYS A 68 -4.77 6.95 -22.38
N ASN A 69 -4.07 7.87 -21.71
CA ASN A 69 -3.60 9.10 -22.35
C ASN A 69 -2.46 8.84 -23.35
N LYS A 70 -1.56 7.89 -23.07
CA LYS A 70 -0.50 7.50 -24.02
C LYS A 70 -1.08 6.85 -25.28
N GLU A 71 -2.05 5.95 -25.11
CA GLU A 71 -2.80 5.34 -26.23
C GLU A 71 -3.49 6.40 -27.10
N LYS A 72 -4.16 7.39 -26.49
CA LYS A 72 -4.79 8.50 -27.24
C LYS A 72 -3.79 9.39 -28.00
N LEU A 73 -2.53 9.43 -27.59
CA LEU A 73 -1.47 10.21 -28.23
C LEU A 73 -0.75 9.44 -29.35
N GLY A 74 -1.11 8.18 -29.62
CA GLY A 74 -0.53 7.37 -30.71
C GLY A 74 0.94 7.00 -30.49
N LEU A 75 1.42 7.04 -29.25
CA LEU A 75 2.74 6.56 -28.81
C LEU A 75 2.64 5.11 -28.33
#